data_AF-A0ABC9SH59-F1
#
_entry.id   AF-A0ABC9SH59-F1
#
_cell.length_a   1.000
_cell.length_b   1.000
_cell.length_c   1.000
_cell.angle_alpha   90.00
_cell.angle_beta   90.00
_cell.angle_gamma   90.00
#
_symmetry.space_group_name_H-M   'P 1'
#
loop_
_entity.id
_entity.type
_entity.pdbx_description
1 polymer ?
#
loop_
_entity_poly.entity_id
_entity_poly.type
_entity_poly.pdbx_seq_one_letter_code
_entity_poly.pdbx_strand_id
1 'polypeptide(L)'
;MNLIKDVWIPVQRFSEKLEEISPFEITSRIENDSDPIMSLNAPRPDFNGALLQFLVGLLQAVFPPENETEWEDLFVNPPSPEVLKEAMEKVKSAFELFGDGPRFMQDTNLNEEDTVFDISALFIESPGENTIKLKKDFFIKRNSISQICEKCAGIGLFSFQTNSPSGGQGHLTSIRGGGPLTTFVTSKLKNPKKKLSLVETLAQCSSEILLPSQRPKKDSVSIRLSLDQPENRRSSIERENDHSQRPTSFERLLVLSEKNPPT
;
A
#
# COMPACT_ATOMS: atom_id res chain seq x y z
N MET A 1 -7.39 -10.19 -15.79
CA MET A 1 -6.13 -9.45 -15.63
C MET A 1 -5.56 -9.74 -14.25
N ASN A 2 -4.30 -10.16 -14.18
CA ASN A 2 -3.53 -10.37 -12.96
C ASN A 2 -2.44 -9.30 -12.83
N LEU A 3 -2.46 -8.54 -11.73
CA LEU A 3 -1.57 -7.39 -11.54
C LEU A 3 -0.10 -7.76 -11.30
N ILE A 4 0.24 -9.04 -11.11
CA ILE A 4 1.62 -9.52 -11.02
C ILE A 4 2.14 -10.01 -12.37
N LYS A 5 1.33 -10.74 -13.13
CA LYS A 5 1.77 -11.42 -14.36
C LYS A 5 1.65 -10.58 -15.62
N ASP A 6 0.62 -9.76 -15.69
CA ASP A 6 0.31 -9.02 -16.91
C ASP A 6 1.23 -7.79 -17.02
N VAL A 7 1.35 -7.27 -18.24
CA VAL A 7 2.11 -6.04 -18.53
C VAL A 7 1.13 -4.87 -18.49
N TRP A 8 1.29 -3.95 -17.54
CA TRP A 8 0.28 -2.91 -17.31
C TRP A 8 0.74 -1.62 -16.64
N ILE A 9 1.96 -1.59 -16.07
CA ILE A 9 2.48 -0.41 -15.39
C ILE A 9 3.18 0.47 -16.43
N PRO A 10 2.65 1.67 -16.74
CA PRO A 10 3.26 2.55 -17.73
C PRO A 10 4.53 3.19 -17.16
N VAL A 11 5.60 3.16 -17.94
CA VAL A 11 6.92 3.68 -17.57
C VAL A 11 7.56 4.47 -18.72
N GLN A 12 8.54 5.28 -18.36
CA GLN A 12 9.46 5.94 -19.28
C GLN A 12 10.88 5.48 -19.00
N ARG A 13 11.58 5.03 -20.06
CA ARG A 13 12.99 4.63 -19.99
C ARG A 13 13.95 5.79 -20.20
N PHE A 14 15.23 5.54 -19.98
CA PHE A 14 16.31 6.50 -20.20
C PHE A 14 16.38 6.96 -21.66
N SER A 15 16.11 6.05 -22.60
CA SER A 15 15.94 6.33 -24.04
C SER A 15 14.71 7.18 -24.39
N GLU A 16 13.96 7.64 -23.39
CA GLU A 16 12.66 8.32 -23.51
C GLU A 16 11.52 7.43 -24.06
N LYS A 17 11.81 6.16 -24.35
CA LYS A 17 10.80 5.19 -24.79
C LYS A 17 9.72 5.02 -23.71
N LEU A 18 8.47 5.14 -24.13
CA LEU A 18 7.30 4.84 -23.34
C LEU A 18 6.89 3.39 -23.59
N GLU A 19 6.75 2.61 -22.52
CA GLU A 19 6.22 1.25 -22.61
C GLU A 19 5.52 0.88 -21.31
N GLU A 20 4.91 -0.30 -21.31
CA GLU A 20 4.31 -0.90 -20.12
C GLU A 20 5.17 -2.08 -19.68
N ILE A 21 5.18 -2.33 -18.38
CA ILE A 21 5.90 -3.44 -17.77
C ILE A 21 5.01 -4.21 -16.80
N SER A 22 5.38 -5.45 -16.49
CA SER A 22 4.93 -6.15 -15.28
C SER A 22 5.72 -5.68 -14.05
N PRO A 23 5.20 -5.81 -12.81
CA PRO A 23 5.91 -5.34 -11.61
C PRO A 23 7.32 -5.93 -11.44
N PHE A 24 7.54 -7.20 -11.81
CA PHE A 24 8.85 -7.85 -11.69
C PHE A 24 9.86 -7.35 -12.75
N GLU A 25 9.43 -6.69 -13.82
CA GLU A 25 10.31 -6.13 -14.84
C GLU A 25 10.85 -4.74 -14.47
N ILE A 26 10.60 -4.28 -13.24
CA ILE A 26 11.05 -2.97 -12.76
C ILE A 26 12.58 -2.80 -12.79
N THR A 27 13.33 -3.90 -12.64
CA THR A 27 14.80 -3.94 -12.77
C THR A 27 15.29 -4.31 -14.18
N SER A 28 14.39 -4.41 -15.16
CA SER A 28 14.77 -4.79 -16.52
C SER A 28 15.69 -3.75 -17.20
N ARG A 29 16.73 -4.23 -17.88
CA ARG A 29 17.70 -3.42 -18.65
C ARG A 29 18.46 -2.38 -17.80
N ILE A 30 18.63 -2.67 -16.50
CA ILE A 30 19.52 -1.89 -15.63
C ILE A 30 21.00 -2.25 -15.82
N GLU A 31 21.27 -3.49 -16.27
CA GLU A 31 22.63 -3.96 -16.52
C GLU A 31 23.36 -3.03 -17.50
N ASN A 32 24.57 -2.61 -17.10
CA ASN A 32 25.45 -1.70 -17.83
C ASN A 32 24.79 -0.37 -18.23
N ASP A 33 23.80 0.11 -17.47
CA ASP A 33 23.04 1.34 -17.77
C ASP A 33 22.45 1.35 -19.20
N SER A 34 22.08 0.17 -19.73
CA SER A 34 21.69 0.04 -21.14
C SER A 34 20.44 0.84 -21.50
N ASP A 35 19.35 0.69 -20.73
CA ASP A 35 18.12 1.49 -20.87
C ASP A 35 17.22 1.37 -19.62
N PRO A 36 17.65 1.86 -18.45
CA PRO A 36 16.91 1.70 -17.21
C PRO A 36 15.58 2.46 -17.22
N ILE A 37 14.66 2.05 -16.34
CA ILE A 37 13.39 2.75 -16.11
C ILE A 37 13.64 3.99 -15.25
N MET A 38 13.25 5.16 -15.76
CA MET A 38 13.51 6.45 -15.13
C MET A 38 12.32 6.97 -14.33
N SER A 39 11.10 6.72 -14.79
CA SER A 39 9.89 7.17 -14.11
C SER A 39 8.66 6.35 -14.50
N LEU A 40 7.65 6.38 -13.63
CA LEU A 40 6.29 5.99 -13.97
C LEU A 40 5.67 7.02 -14.92
N ASN A 41 4.81 6.56 -15.83
CA ASN A 41 4.18 7.38 -16.85
C ASN A 41 2.66 7.15 -16.91
N ALA A 42 2.00 7.08 -15.74
CA ALA A 42 0.55 6.99 -15.67
C ALA A 42 -0.11 8.26 -16.23
N PRO A 43 -1.34 8.16 -16.77
CA PRO A 43 -2.06 9.31 -17.33
C PRO A 43 -2.42 10.37 -16.29
N ARG A 44 -2.27 10.08 -14.99
CA ARG A 44 -2.57 11.00 -13.89
C ARG A 44 -1.44 11.02 -12.84
N PRO A 45 -1.13 12.19 -12.23
CA PRO A 45 -0.10 12.27 -11.19
C PRO A 45 -0.42 11.49 -9.91
N ASP A 46 -1.68 11.47 -9.48
CA ASP A 46 -2.13 10.68 -8.33
C ASP A 46 -1.93 9.18 -8.57
N PHE A 47 -2.11 8.73 -9.82
CA PHE A 47 -1.85 7.35 -10.23
C PHE A 47 -0.36 7.01 -10.19
N ASN A 48 0.53 7.92 -10.58
CA ASN A 48 1.98 7.72 -10.40
C ASN A 48 2.33 7.55 -8.91
N GLY A 49 1.76 8.38 -8.03
CA GLY A 49 1.94 8.26 -6.58
C GLY A 49 1.41 6.94 -6.02
N ALA A 50 0.25 6.48 -6.49
CA ALA A 50 -0.35 5.21 -6.10
C ALA A 50 0.46 4.00 -6.60
N LEU A 51 0.92 4.02 -7.85
CA LEU A 51 1.79 2.97 -8.42
C LEU A 51 3.13 2.88 -7.68
N LEU A 52 3.70 4.01 -7.27
CA LEU A 52 4.93 4.01 -6.47
C LEU A 52 4.68 3.34 -5.10
N GLN A 53 3.58 3.69 -4.41
CA GLN A 53 3.17 3.03 -3.17
C GLN A 53 2.94 1.53 -3.37
N PHE A 54 2.30 1.15 -4.48
CA PHE A 54 2.04 -0.25 -4.84
C PHE A 54 3.35 -1.04 -5.01
N LEU A 55 4.30 -0.52 -5.80
CA LEU A 55 5.58 -1.18 -6.06
C LEU A 55 6.42 -1.32 -4.79
N VAL A 56 6.51 -0.27 -3.98
CA VAL A 56 7.21 -0.33 -2.68
C VAL A 56 6.55 -1.34 -1.75
N GLY A 57 5.22 -1.28 -1.61
CA GLY A 57 4.48 -2.19 -0.74
C GLY A 57 4.60 -3.65 -1.18
N LEU A 58 4.58 -3.90 -2.50
CA LEU A 58 4.74 -5.24 -3.06
C LEU A 58 6.14 -5.79 -2.78
N LEU A 59 7.20 -5.03 -3.09
CA LEU A 59 8.58 -5.42 -2.81
C LEU A 59 8.80 -5.69 -1.32
N GLN A 60 8.29 -4.80 -0.46
CA GLN A 60 8.38 -4.97 1.00
C GLN A 60 7.69 -6.24 1.51
N ALA A 61 6.61 -6.67 0.85
CA ALA A 61 5.85 -7.84 1.25
C ALA A 61 6.48 -9.16 0.79
N VAL A 62 7.13 -9.19 -0.38
CA VAL A 62 7.58 -10.45 -1.01
C VAL A 62 9.10 -10.60 -1.10
N PHE A 63 9.83 -9.49 -1.00
CA PHE A 63 11.29 -9.42 -1.12
C PHE A 63 11.90 -8.41 -0.12
N PRO A 64 11.60 -8.51 1.18
CA PRO A 64 12.24 -7.64 2.18
C PRO A 64 13.71 -8.02 2.38
N PRO A 65 14.64 -7.07 2.48
CA PRO A 65 16.00 -7.36 2.92
C PRO A 65 16.02 -7.86 4.37
N GLU A 66 16.89 -8.80 4.69
CA GLU A 66 17.07 -9.35 6.03
C GLU A 66 17.73 -8.34 6.97
N ASN A 67 18.65 -7.52 6.45
CA ASN A 67 19.45 -6.57 7.22
C ASN A 67 19.97 -5.41 6.37
N GLU A 68 20.63 -4.43 7.01
CA GLU A 68 21.19 -3.24 6.36
C GLU A 68 22.25 -3.58 5.30
N THR A 69 23.10 -4.58 5.55
CA THR A 69 24.14 -5.00 4.60
C THR A 69 23.52 -5.58 3.33
N GLU A 70 22.55 -6.49 3.45
CA GLU A 70 21.86 -7.04 2.29
C GLU A 70 21.09 -5.93 1.54
N TRP A 71 20.50 -4.99 2.27
CA TRP A 71 19.85 -3.83 1.65
C TRP A 71 20.84 -3.00 0.81
N GLU A 72 22.03 -2.69 1.34
CA GLU A 72 23.08 -1.96 0.60
C GLU A 72 23.52 -2.75 -0.65
N ASP A 73 23.71 -4.06 -0.51
CA ASP A 73 24.08 -4.93 -1.62
C ASP A 73 23.02 -4.94 -2.72
N LEU A 74 21.73 -5.04 -2.37
CA LEU A 74 20.60 -4.98 -3.31
C LEU A 74 20.40 -3.58 -3.90
N PHE A 75 20.76 -2.53 -3.17
CA PHE A 75 20.73 -1.16 -3.68
C PHE A 75 21.77 -0.96 -4.79
N VAL A 76 22.97 -1.51 -4.62
CA VAL A 76 24.06 -1.44 -5.62
C VAL A 76 23.85 -2.44 -6.75
N ASN A 77 23.39 -3.64 -6.44
CA ASN A 77 23.17 -4.75 -7.37
C ASN A 77 21.71 -5.23 -7.30
N PRO A 78 20.77 -4.54 -7.97
CA PRO A 78 19.37 -4.92 -7.96
C PRO A 78 19.15 -6.35 -8.48
N PRO A 79 18.16 -7.09 -7.94
CA PRO A 79 17.86 -8.44 -8.38
C PRO A 79 17.37 -8.47 -9.83
N SER A 80 17.62 -9.57 -10.53
CA SER A 80 17.13 -9.74 -11.89
C SER A 80 15.59 -9.85 -11.93
N PRO A 81 14.95 -9.55 -13.07
CA PRO A 81 13.50 -9.71 -13.22
C PRO A 81 13.01 -11.13 -12.91
N GLU A 82 13.82 -12.15 -13.16
CA GLU A 82 13.50 -13.56 -12.89
C GLU A 82 13.40 -13.82 -11.38
N VAL A 83 14.34 -13.29 -10.59
CA VAL A 83 14.33 -13.39 -9.13
C VAL A 83 13.10 -12.69 -8.55
N LEU A 84 12.80 -11.47 -9.02
CA LEU A 84 11.61 -10.73 -8.60
C LEU A 84 10.32 -11.46 -8.99
N LYS A 85 10.28 -12.05 -10.18
CA LYS A 85 9.13 -12.83 -10.66
C LYS A 85 8.88 -14.02 -9.76
N GLU A 86 9.91 -14.79 -9.42
CA GLU A 86 9.76 -15.94 -8.51
C GLU A 86 9.22 -15.52 -7.14
N ALA A 87 9.70 -14.40 -6.59
CA ALA A 87 9.22 -13.86 -5.32
C ALA A 87 7.75 -13.41 -5.39
N MET A 88 7.38 -12.63 -6.41
CA MET A 88 6.04 -12.08 -6.59
C MET A 88 5.00 -13.14 -6.98
N GLU A 89 5.40 -14.20 -7.69
CA GLU A 89 4.48 -15.28 -8.08
C GLU A 89 3.87 -16.02 -6.89
N LYS A 90 4.52 -15.99 -5.71
CA LYS A 90 4.01 -16.59 -4.47
C LYS A 90 2.70 -15.94 -4.01
N VAL A 91 2.48 -14.67 -4.35
CA VAL A 91 1.28 -13.91 -3.95
C VAL A 91 0.28 -13.70 -5.09
N LYS A 92 0.54 -14.24 -6.29
CA LYS A 92 -0.25 -13.95 -7.52
C LYS A 92 -1.76 -14.12 -7.38
N SER A 93 -2.22 -15.06 -6.56
CA SER A 93 -3.64 -15.33 -6.34
C SER A 93 -4.40 -14.17 -5.69
N ALA A 94 -3.70 -13.32 -4.92
CA ALA A 94 -4.30 -12.14 -4.30
C ALA A 94 -4.42 -10.93 -5.26
N PHE A 95 -3.80 -11.02 -6.45
CA PHE A 95 -3.68 -9.91 -7.41
C PHE A 95 -4.52 -10.13 -8.68
N GLU A 96 -5.51 -11.02 -8.63
CA GLU A 96 -6.52 -11.16 -9.68
C GLU A 96 -7.49 -9.97 -9.61
N LEU A 97 -7.52 -9.10 -10.62
CA LEU A 97 -8.40 -7.93 -10.62
C LEU A 97 -9.86 -8.30 -10.96
N PHE A 98 -10.03 -9.32 -11.79
CA PHE A 98 -11.32 -9.83 -12.25
C PHE A 98 -11.35 -11.36 -12.16
N GLY A 99 -12.56 -11.93 -12.10
CA GLY A 99 -12.78 -13.38 -12.01
C GLY A 99 -13.76 -13.74 -10.90
N ASP A 100 -14.08 -15.03 -10.81
CA ASP A 100 -15.13 -15.55 -9.92
C ASP A 100 -14.68 -15.73 -8.46
N GLY A 101 -13.36 -15.74 -8.21
CA GLY A 101 -12.79 -15.89 -6.87
C GLY A 101 -12.57 -14.56 -6.12
N PRO A 102 -11.78 -14.58 -5.02
CA PRO A 102 -11.32 -13.37 -4.36
C PRO A 102 -10.60 -12.45 -5.36
N ARG A 103 -11.01 -11.19 -5.41
CA ARG A 103 -10.46 -10.18 -6.30
C ARG A 103 -9.65 -9.15 -5.52
N PHE A 104 -8.62 -8.62 -6.18
CA PHE A 104 -7.70 -7.65 -5.62
C PHE A 104 -8.47 -6.45 -5.03
N MET A 105 -8.36 -6.28 -3.71
CA MET A 105 -8.96 -5.18 -2.93
C MET A 105 -10.47 -4.97 -3.10
N GLN A 106 -11.21 -6.03 -3.43
CA GLN A 106 -12.67 -6.02 -3.56
C GLN A 106 -13.30 -6.93 -2.51
N ASP A 107 -14.46 -6.55 -2.00
CA ASP A 107 -15.24 -7.39 -1.07
C ASP A 107 -15.84 -8.58 -1.82
N THR A 108 -15.80 -9.76 -1.21
CA THR A 108 -16.40 -11.00 -1.74
C THR A 108 -17.87 -11.13 -1.38
N ASN A 109 -18.38 -10.35 -0.43
CA ASN A 109 -19.74 -10.47 0.12
C ASN A 109 -20.69 -9.40 -0.43
N LEU A 110 -20.49 -8.96 -1.68
CA LEU A 110 -21.38 -8.01 -2.35
C LEU A 110 -22.68 -8.71 -2.76
N ASN A 111 -23.82 -8.08 -2.48
CA ASN A 111 -25.16 -8.55 -2.83
C ASN A 111 -25.72 -7.75 -4.00
N GLU A 112 -26.67 -8.33 -4.74
CA GLU A 112 -27.35 -7.63 -5.84
C GLU A 112 -28.14 -6.39 -5.39
N GLU A 113 -28.48 -6.32 -4.11
CA GLU A 113 -29.21 -5.20 -3.50
C GLU A 113 -28.29 -4.04 -3.09
N ASP A 114 -26.97 -4.22 -3.13
CA ASP A 114 -26.01 -3.18 -2.77
C ASP A 114 -26.07 -1.99 -3.74
N THR A 115 -25.71 -0.81 -3.23
CA THR A 115 -25.76 0.41 -4.03
C THR A 115 -24.71 0.35 -5.14
N VAL A 116 -25.18 0.44 -6.39
CA VAL A 116 -24.30 0.53 -7.55
C VAL A 116 -23.88 1.98 -7.75
N PHE A 117 -22.57 2.21 -7.67
CA PHE A 117 -21.96 3.51 -7.94
C PHE A 117 -21.47 3.59 -9.38
N ASP A 118 -21.47 4.79 -9.96
CA ASP A 118 -20.81 5.05 -11.24
C ASP A 118 -19.31 4.78 -11.12
N ILE A 119 -18.67 4.34 -12.22
CA ILE A 119 -17.23 4.11 -12.26
C ILE A 119 -16.40 5.36 -11.91
N SER A 120 -16.97 6.55 -12.13
CA SER A 120 -16.37 7.82 -11.72
C SER A 120 -16.15 7.90 -10.20
N ALA A 121 -16.97 7.24 -9.37
CA ALA A 121 -16.83 7.24 -7.92
C ALA A 121 -15.52 6.62 -7.42
N LEU A 122 -14.82 5.86 -8.27
CA LEU A 122 -13.49 5.32 -7.98
C LEU A 122 -12.41 6.41 -7.90
N PHE A 123 -12.69 7.61 -8.39
CA PHE A 123 -11.73 8.70 -8.49
C PHE A 123 -11.97 9.75 -7.41
N ILE A 124 -10.88 10.19 -6.75
CA ILE A 124 -10.92 11.03 -5.54
C ILE A 124 -11.56 12.40 -5.79
N GLU A 125 -11.47 12.93 -7.02
CA GLU A 125 -12.06 14.19 -7.41
C GLU A 125 -13.57 14.11 -7.69
N SER A 126 -14.13 12.91 -7.80
CA SER A 126 -15.54 12.74 -8.14
C SER A 126 -16.43 13.24 -7.02
N PRO A 127 -17.51 13.97 -7.34
CA PRO A 127 -18.33 14.59 -6.33
C PRO A 127 -19.16 13.51 -5.62
N GLY A 128 -19.04 13.46 -4.29
CA GLY A 128 -19.91 12.62 -3.47
C GLY A 128 -21.38 13.08 -3.50
N GLU A 129 -22.27 12.24 -2.98
CA GLU A 129 -23.73 12.45 -3.06
C GLU A 129 -24.17 13.81 -2.51
N ASN A 130 -23.64 14.23 -1.35
CA ASN A 130 -23.95 15.53 -0.76
C ASN A 130 -23.41 16.71 -1.59
N THR A 131 -22.25 16.55 -2.24
CA THR A 131 -21.69 17.57 -3.12
C THR A 131 -22.60 17.80 -4.33
N ILE A 132 -23.15 16.72 -4.90
CA ILE A 132 -24.11 16.78 -6.00
C ILE A 132 -25.45 17.39 -5.54
N LYS A 133 -26.02 16.89 -4.44
CA LYS A 133 -27.31 17.35 -3.88
C LYS A 133 -27.29 18.84 -3.55
N LEU A 134 -26.19 19.31 -2.93
CA LEU A 134 -25.99 20.71 -2.57
C LEU A 134 -25.43 21.57 -3.71
N LYS A 135 -25.24 20.98 -4.91
CA LYS A 135 -24.70 21.66 -6.11
C LYS A 135 -23.35 22.34 -5.86
N LYS A 136 -22.47 21.72 -5.07
CA LYS A 136 -21.13 22.25 -4.72
C LYS A 136 -20.03 21.83 -5.71
N ASP A 137 -20.39 21.11 -6.75
CA ASP A 137 -19.50 20.53 -7.77
C ASP A 137 -19.32 21.44 -9.00
N PHE A 138 -19.41 22.76 -8.84
CA PHE A 138 -19.41 23.75 -9.93
C PHE A 138 -18.28 23.60 -10.96
N PHE A 139 -17.10 23.17 -10.53
CA PHE A 139 -15.92 23.03 -11.39
C PHE A 139 -15.71 21.62 -11.91
N ILE A 140 -16.54 20.65 -11.52
CA ILE A 140 -16.41 19.27 -11.94
C ILE A 140 -17.40 18.99 -13.06
N LYS A 141 -16.87 18.60 -14.22
CA LYS A 141 -17.71 18.16 -15.34
C LYS A 141 -18.29 16.78 -15.02
N ARG A 142 -19.59 16.73 -14.75
CA ARG A 142 -20.33 15.48 -14.56
C ARG A 142 -20.25 14.59 -15.80
N ASN A 143 -20.34 13.27 -15.60
CA ASN A 143 -20.32 12.26 -16.65
C ASN A 143 -19.08 12.32 -17.55
N SER A 144 -17.96 12.83 -17.02
CA SER A 144 -16.67 12.88 -17.74
C SER A 144 -16.01 11.51 -17.86
N ILE A 145 -16.27 10.62 -16.90
CA ILE A 145 -15.74 9.26 -16.85
C ILE A 145 -16.92 8.28 -16.85
N SER A 146 -17.22 7.70 -18.01
CA SER A 146 -18.24 6.65 -18.17
C SER A 146 -17.63 5.27 -18.38
N GLN A 147 -16.37 5.21 -18.79
CA GLN A 147 -15.64 3.99 -19.08
C GLN A 147 -14.18 4.17 -18.66
N ILE A 148 -13.53 3.07 -18.32
CA ILE A 148 -12.13 3.06 -17.91
C ILE A 148 -11.46 1.80 -18.43
N CYS A 149 -10.16 1.85 -18.67
CA CYS A 149 -9.40 0.67 -19.06
C CYS A 149 -9.21 -0.28 -17.85
N GLU A 150 -9.07 -1.58 -18.08
CA GLU A 150 -8.91 -2.58 -17.01
C GLU A 150 -7.75 -2.25 -16.06
N LYS A 151 -6.56 -2.00 -16.62
CA LYS A 151 -5.37 -1.57 -15.85
C LYS A 151 -5.60 -0.27 -15.08
N CYS A 152 -6.33 0.67 -15.67
CA CYS A 152 -6.69 1.94 -15.04
C CYS A 152 -7.59 1.69 -13.82
N ALA A 153 -8.49 0.71 -13.89
CA ALA A 153 -9.37 0.34 -12.78
C ALA A 153 -8.56 -0.26 -11.63
N GLY A 154 -7.54 -1.07 -11.93
CA GLY A 154 -6.59 -1.58 -10.93
C GLY A 154 -5.84 -0.45 -10.21
N ILE A 155 -5.29 0.51 -10.95
CA ILE A 155 -4.62 1.70 -10.36
C ILE A 155 -5.60 2.53 -9.55
N GLY A 156 -6.79 2.80 -10.12
CA GLY A 156 -7.83 3.59 -9.49
C GLY A 156 -8.28 2.98 -8.17
N LEU A 157 -8.53 1.67 -8.13
CA LEU A 157 -8.91 0.95 -6.94
C LEU A 157 -7.82 1.01 -5.87
N PHE A 158 -6.56 0.74 -6.22
CA PHE A 158 -5.46 0.84 -5.26
C PHE A 158 -5.31 2.28 -4.73
N SER A 159 -5.37 3.27 -5.62
CA SER A 159 -5.28 4.69 -5.25
C SER A 159 -6.42 5.09 -4.32
N PHE A 160 -7.64 4.67 -4.63
CA PHE A 160 -8.84 4.97 -3.84
C PHE A 160 -8.72 4.39 -2.43
N GLN A 161 -8.40 3.10 -2.32
CA GLN A 161 -8.31 2.41 -1.03
C GLN A 161 -7.16 2.94 -0.16
N THR A 162 -6.13 3.53 -0.78
CA THR A 162 -4.89 3.95 -0.11
C THR A 162 -4.87 5.44 0.22
N ASN A 163 -5.46 6.29 -0.62
CA ASN A 163 -5.31 7.75 -0.58
C ASN A 163 -6.64 8.51 -0.47
N SER A 164 -7.80 7.87 -0.64
CA SER A 164 -9.08 8.60 -0.59
C SER A 164 -9.35 9.24 0.77
N PRO A 165 -10.03 10.42 0.78
CA PRO A 165 -10.60 10.97 2.00
C PRO A 165 -11.72 10.07 2.55
N SER A 166 -12.23 10.40 3.74
CA SER A 166 -13.40 9.71 4.27
C SER A 166 -14.60 9.90 3.34
N GLY A 167 -15.23 8.78 2.95
CA GLY A 167 -16.44 8.75 2.12
C GLY A 167 -17.73 9.11 2.86
N GLY A 168 -17.66 9.43 4.17
CA GLY A 168 -18.83 9.69 5.00
C GLY A 168 -19.33 8.43 5.74
N GLN A 169 -20.56 8.50 6.23
CA GLN A 169 -21.14 7.44 7.06
C GLN A 169 -21.24 6.11 6.29
N GLY A 170 -20.75 5.03 6.88
CA GLY A 170 -20.74 3.69 6.28
C GLY A 170 -19.50 3.37 5.46
N HIS A 171 -18.62 4.34 5.16
CA HIS A 171 -17.36 4.10 4.48
C HIS A 171 -16.18 4.16 5.45
N LEU A 172 -15.41 3.07 5.50
CA LEU A 172 -14.16 3.02 6.26
C LEU A 172 -13.04 3.69 5.47
N THR A 173 -12.10 4.29 6.20
CA THR A 173 -10.87 4.84 5.61
C THR A 173 -9.74 3.81 5.64
N SER A 174 -8.65 4.11 4.94
CA SER A 174 -7.40 3.35 5.08
C SER A 174 -6.90 3.30 6.54
N ILE A 175 -5.98 2.38 6.83
CA ILE A 175 -5.31 2.29 8.14
C ILE A 175 -4.55 3.58 8.53
N ARG A 176 -4.25 4.45 7.56
CA ARG A 176 -3.59 5.74 7.77
C ARG A 176 -4.58 6.90 7.94
N GLY A 177 -5.88 6.60 8.02
CA GLY A 177 -6.95 7.59 8.03
C GLY A 177 -7.41 7.98 6.62
N GLY A 178 -8.25 9.01 6.54
CA GLY A 178 -8.79 9.55 5.29
C GLY A 178 -7.88 10.64 4.72
N GLY A 179 -7.49 10.50 3.45
CA GLY A 179 -6.64 11.46 2.75
C GLY A 179 -5.20 11.55 3.30
N PRO A 180 -4.51 10.42 3.52
CA PRO A 180 -3.16 10.44 4.08
C PRO A 180 -2.16 11.12 3.15
N LEU A 181 -1.21 11.85 3.73
CA LEU A 181 -0.03 12.34 3.00
C LEU A 181 1.02 11.23 2.94
N THR A 182 1.45 10.90 1.72
CA THR A 182 2.57 9.98 1.50
C THR A 182 3.79 10.76 1.05
N THR A 183 4.92 10.53 1.73
CA THR A 183 6.21 11.12 1.41
C THR A 183 7.17 10.02 1.04
N PHE A 184 7.92 10.23 -0.04
CA PHE A 184 8.97 9.32 -0.49
C PHE A 184 10.32 10.01 -0.39
N VAL A 185 11.35 9.26 0.00
CA VAL A 185 12.72 9.73 -0.06
C VAL A 185 13.24 9.56 -1.47
N THR A 186 13.74 10.66 -2.03
CA THR A 186 14.48 10.66 -3.28
C THR A 186 15.86 11.20 -2.98
N SER A 187 16.90 10.44 -3.33
CA SER A 187 18.23 11.01 -3.43
C SER A 187 18.30 11.94 -4.63
N LYS A 188 19.18 12.94 -4.58
CA LYS A 188 19.68 13.63 -5.78
C LYS A 188 21.17 13.33 -5.82
N LEU A 189 21.61 12.61 -6.85
CA LEU A 189 23.04 12.45 -7.07
C LEU A 189 23.66 13.84 -7.26
N LYS A 190 24.83 14.08 -6.65
CA LYS A 190 25.55 15.37 -6.76
C LYS A 190 25.88 15.75 -8.20
N ASN A 191 25.84 14.78 -9.12
CA ASN A 191 26.05 15.00 -10.54
C ASN A 191 24.69 15.20 -11.24
N PRO A 192 24.37 16.42 -11.73
CA PRO A 192 23.06 16.73 -12.34
C PRO A 192 22.77 15.95 -13.63
N LYS A 193 23.78 15.27 -14.20
CA LYS A 193 23.64 14.41 -15.38
C LYS A 193 23.21 12.97 -15.03
N LYS A 194 23.32 12.56 -13.76
CA LYS A 194 22.94 11.21 -13.32
C LYS A 194 21.60 11.33 -12.57
N LYS A 195 20.50 11.06 -13.27
CA LYS A 195 19.18 10.87 -12.64
C LYS A 195 19.16 9.48 -12.01
N LEU A 196 18.58 9.36 -10.82
CA LEU A 196 18.31 8.04 -10.26
C LEU A 196 17.22 7.36 -11.10
N SER A 197 17.43 6.08 -11.35
CA SER A 197 16.41 5.18 -11.87
C SER A 197 15.28 5.02 -10.85
N LEU A 198 14.12 4.60 -11.34
CA LEU A 198 12.98 4.28 -10.50
C LEU A 198 13.32 3.15 -9.50
N VAL A 199 14.19 2.22 -9.88
CA VAL A 199 14.68 1.12 -9.03
C VAL A 199 15.41 1.66 -7.80
N GLU A 200 16.34 2.60 -7.99
CA GLU A 200 17.07 3.19 -6.86
C GLU A 200 16.13 3.95 -5.91
N THR A 201 15.07 4.58 -6.45
CA THR A 201 14.03 5.22 -5.64
C THR A 201 13.24 4.19 -4.82
N LEU A 202 12.87 3.06 -5.42
CA LEU A 202 12.14 1.98 -4.75
C LEU A 202 13.01 1.31 -3.66
N ALA A 203 14.28 1.07 -3.96
CA ALA A 203 15.22 0.47 -3.02
C ALA A 203 15.45 1.38 -1.80
N GLN A 204 15.55 2.70 -1.99
CA GLN A 204 15.61 3.67 -0.89
C GLN A 204 14.36 3.63 0.00
N CYS A 205 13.18 3.58 -0.60
CA CYS A 205 11.92 3.57 0.16
C CYS A 205 11.70 2.28 0.95
N SER A 206 12.35 1.19 0.57
CA SER A 206 12.23 -0.12 1.24
C SER A 206 13.14 -0.26 2.47
N SER A 207 14.12 0.63 2.67
CA SER A 207 15.08 0.55 3.78
C SER A 207 14.60 1.22 5.06
N GLU A 208 13.89 2.34 4.95
CA GLU A 208 13.48 3.15 6.10
C GLU A 208 12.43 2.47 6.99
N ILE A 209 11.82 1.38 6.54
CA ILE A 209 10.83 0.60 7.31
C ILE A 209 11.48 -0.55 8.10
N LEU A 210 12.68 -1.00 7.72
CA LEU A 210 13.46 -1.98 8.49
C LEU A 210 14.11 -1.35 9.73
N LEU A 211 14.49 -0.07 9.67
CA LEU A 211 15.17 0.63 10.77
C LEU A 211 14.31 0.79 12.05
N PRO A 212 12.97 0.97 12.00
CA PRO A 212 12.12 0.94 13.18
C PRO A 212 11.80 -0.46 13.72
N SER A 213 11.70 -1.48 12.86
CA SER A 213 11.24 -2.83 13.29
C SER A 213 12.32 -3.63 14.03
N GLN A 214 13.60 -3.30 13.79
CA GLN A 214 14.77 -3.94 14.39
C GLN A 214 15.19 -3.34 15.74
N ARG A 215 14.54 -2.27 16.23
CA ARG A 215 14.76 -1.84 17.63
C ARG A 215 14.02 -2.82 18.56
N PRO A 216 14.69 -3.50 19.50
CA PRO A 216 13.99 -4.32 20.47
C PRO A 216 13.00 -3.44 21.23
N LYS A 217 11.69 -3.65 21.00
CA LYS A 217 10.64 -3.04 21.82
C LYS A 217 10.78 -3.63 23.21
N LYS A 218 11.17 -2.77 24.17
CA LYS A 218 11.41 -3.15 25.57
C LYS A 218 10.19 -3.77 26.25
N ASP A 219 8.99 -3.65 25.66
CA ASP A 219 7.74 -4.22 26.16
C ASP A 219 6.86 -4.76 25.01
N SER A 220 7.32 -5.77 24.27
CA SER A 220 6.48 -6.42 23.24
C SER A 220 5.86 -7.71 23.78
N VAL A 221 4.58 -7.61 24.14
CA VAL A 221 3.68 -8.77 24.27
C VAL A 221 3.54 -9.41 22.89
N SER A 222 3.96 -10.66 22.78
CA SER A 222 3.89 -11.44 21.54
C SER A 222 2.46 -11.93 21.32
N ILE A 223 1.78 -11.37 20.31
CA ILE A 223 0.52 -11.94 19.81
C ILE A 223 0.88 -12.99 18.76
N ARG A 224 0.90 -14.27 19.17
CA ARG A 224 0.91 -15.39 18.23
C ARG A 224 -0.53 -15.58 17.70
N LEU A 225 -0.73 -15.37 16.41
CA LEU A 225 -1.92 -15.85 15.71
C LEU A 225 -1.77 -17.37 15.54
N SER A 226 -2.32 -18.14 16.47
CA SER A 226 -2.50 -19.58 16.29
C SER A 226 -3.79 -19.81 15.52
N LEU A 227 -3.68 -20.34 14.30
CA LEU A 227 -4.81 -20.94 13.59
C LEU A 227 -5.07 -22.31 14.21
N ASP A 228 -5.97 -22.39 15.19
CA ASP A 228 -6.53 -23.67 15.65
C ASP A 228 -8.06 -23.60 15.74
N GLN A 229 -8.70 -24.66 15.23
CA GLN A 229 -10.15 -24.88 15.20
C GLN A 229 -10.72 -25.13 16.61
N PRO A 230 -12.06 -25.04 16.79
CA PRO A 230 -12.63 -24.76 18.11
C PRO A 230 -12.85 -26.06 18.90
N GLU A 231 -12.18 -26.20 20.04
CA GLU A 231 -12.68 -27.06 21.11
C GLU A 231 -12.59 -26.40 22.49
N ASN A 232 -13.60 -26.75 23.26
CA ASN A 232 -14.12 -26.13 24.46
C ASN A 232 -13.30 -26.54 25.70
N ARG A 233 -12.63 -25.60 26.42
CA ARG A 233 -12.45 -25.74 27.87
C ARG A 233 -12.01 -24.48 28.64
N ARG A 234 -12.55 -24.41 29.85
CA ARG A 234 -12.60 -23.37 30.90
C ARG A 234 -11.25 -22.86 31.46
N SER A 235 -11.21 -21.56 31.70
CA SER A 235 -10.60 -20.75 32.78
C SER A 235 -9.45 -21.31 33.64
N SER A 236 -8.33 -20.57 33.67
CA SER A 236 -7.62 -20.16 34.90
C SER A 236 -6.59 -19.06 34.59
N ILE A 237 -6.71 -17.91 35.26
CA ILE A 237 -5.71 -16.82 35.26
C ILE A 237 -4.89 -16.99 36.54
N GLU A 238 -3.61 -17.34 36.43
CA GLU A 238 -2.66 -17.18 37.53
C GLU A 238 -1.94 -15.84 37.37
N ARG A 239 -1.98 -15.02 38.42
CA ARG A 239 -1.24 -13.76 38.53
C ARG A 239 0.05 -14.04 39.28
N GLU A 240 1.20 -13.75 38.68
CA GLU A 240 2.43 -13.50 39.42
C GLU A 240 2.76 -12.01 39.33
N ASN A 241 2.73 -11.36 40.50
CA ASN A 241 3.26 -10.03 40.72
C ASN A 241 4.78 -10.14 40.88
N ASP A 242 5.55 -9.31 40.20
CA ASP A 242 6.83 -8.87 40.75
C ASP A 242 6.97 -7.34 40.66
N HIS A 243 7.46 -6.79 41.77
CA HIS A 243 7.57 -5.38 42.09
C HIS A 243 8.88 -4.80 41.54
N SER A 244 8.79 -3.71 40.78
CA SER A 244 9.44 -2.42 41.10
C SER A 244 9.58 -1.56 39.84
N GLN A 245 8.87 -0.43 39.82
CA GLN A 245 9.39 0.89 39.43
C GLN A 245 8.26 1.93 39.51
N ARG A 246 8.62 3.14 39.93
CA ARG A 246 7.70 4.25 40.23
C ARG A 246 6.96 4.73 38.97
N PRO A 247 5.68 5.13 39.07
CA PRO A 247 4.92 5.54 37.90
C PRO A 247 5.38 6.92 37.39
N THR A 248 5.69 7.00 36.11
CA THR A 248 5.81 8.27 35.39
C THR A 248 4.41 8.74 34.95
N SER A 249 4.29 10.04 34.74
CA SER A 249 3.07 10.87 34.78
C SER A 249 1.99 10.64 33.71
N PHE A 250 1.86 9.42 33.17
CA PHE A 250 0.82 9.06 32.19
C PHE A 250 -0.23 8.06 32.71
N GLU A 251 0.03 7.34 33.80
CA GLU A 251 -0.93 6.35 34.36
C GLU A 251 -1.96 6.94 35.35
N ARG A 252 -1.89 8.24 35.65
CA ARG A 252 -2.83 8.88 36.58
C ARG A 252 -4.19 9.26 35.97
N LEU A 253 -4.38 9.10 34.66
CA LEU A 253 -5.60 9.54 33.97
C LEU A 253 -6.61 8.42 33.68
N LEU A 254 -6.28 7.15 33.96
CA LEU A 254 -7.17 6.01 33.72
C LEU A 254 -7.77 5.38 34.99
N VAL A 255 -7.43 5.86 36.20
CA VAL A 255 -7.94 5.31 37.47
C VAL A 255 -9.15 6.07 38.04
N LEU A 256 -9.65 7.11 37.35
CA LEU A 256 -10.79 7.90 37.83
C LEU A 256 -12.14 7.62 37.13
N SER A 257 -12.24 6.63 36.24
CA SER A 257 -13.51 6.33 35.54
C SER A 257 -14.20 5.02 35.97
N GLU A 258 -13.63 4.24 36.88
CA GLU A 258 -14.22 2.95 37.29
C GLU A 258 -14.42 2.86 38.80
N LYS A 259 -15.21 3.77 39.38
CA LYS A 259 -15.97 3.50 40.61
C LYS A 259 -17.26 4.32 40.62
N ASN A 260 -18.36 3.70 40.19
CA ASN A 260 -19.66 3.66 40.88
C ASN A 260 -20.78 3.15 39.96
N PRO A 261 -21.29 1.91 40.16
CA PRO A 261 -22.66 1.52 39.80
C PRO A 261 -23.63 1.79 40.97
N PRO A 262 -24.95 1.63 40.79
CA PRO A 262 -25.95 2.65 41.13
C PRO A 262 -26.64 2.47 42.49
N THR A 263 -27.19 3.59 42.99
CA THR A 263 -28.45 3.69 43.76
C THR A 263 -29.12 5.01 43.41
#